data_AF-A0A2B7GZX9-F1
#
_entry.id   AF-A0A2B7GZX9-F1
#
_cell.length_a   1.000
_cell.length_b   1.000
_cell.length_c   1.000
_cell.angle_alpha   90.00
_cell.angle_beta   90.00
_cell.angle_gamma   90.00
#
_symmetry.space_group_name_H-M   'P 1'
#
loop_
_entity.id
_entity.type
_entity.pdbx_description
1 polymer ?
#
loop_
_entity_poly.entity_id
_entity_poly.type
_entity_poly.pdbx_seq_one_letter_code
_entity_poly.pdbx_strand_id
1 'polypeptide(L)' 'MQTRSTDDDGTVYISETDGDKGSKGPFLVAYESSAADSRYGWFCTNCETLDNAMDSMGRIKCNRCGNFRKPTEWDAAHE' A
#
# COMPACT_ATOMS: atom_id res chain seq x y z
N MET A 1 -0.57 5.95 -13.84
CA MET A 1 0.01 6.22 -12.51
C MET A 1 -0.39 7.61 -12.09
N GLN A 2 -0.98 7.74 -10.90
CA GLN A 2 -1.34 9.01 -10.30
C GLN A 2 -0.14 9.55 -9.50
N THR A 3 0.13 10.85 -9.55
CA THR A 3 1.19 11.47 -8.74
C THR A 3 0.65 11.98 -7.40
N ARG A 4 1.47 11.90 -6.35
CA ARG A 4 1.16 12.43 -5.02
C ARG A 4 2.39 13.06 -4.39
N SER A 5 2.26 14.26 -3.85
CA SER A 5 3.31 14.88 -3.04
C SER A 5 3.38 14.23 -1.66
N THR A 6 4.59 14.08 -1.12
CA THR A 6 4.87 13.64 0.25
C THR A 6 5.33 14.83 1.10
N ASP A 7 5.30 14.67 2.41
CA ASP A 7 5.68 15.75 3.35
C ASP A 7 7.19 16.08 3.30
N ASP A 8 8.04 15.16 2.80
CA ASP A 8 9.50 15.34 2.59
C ASP A 8 9.85 15.99 1.24
N ASP A 9 8.98 16.86 0.68
CA ASP A 9 9.12 17.50 -0.64
C ASP A 9 9.27 16.51 -1.83
N GLY A 10 8.96 15.23 -1.61
CA GLY A 10 9.02 14.17 -2.61
C GLY A 10 7.75 14.05 -3.44
N THR A 11 7.86 13.45 -4.62
CA THR A 11 6.69 12.99 -5.40
C THR A 11 6.76 11.49 -5.55
N VAL A 12 5.65 10.81 -5.27
CA VAL A 12 5.48 9.38 -5.49
C VAL A 12 4.46 9.11 -6.58
N TYR A 13 4.57 7.93 -7.17
CA TYR A 13 3.77 7.49 -8.31
C TYR A 13 2.94 6.28 -7.91
N ILE A 14 1.63 6.47 -7.80
CA ILE A 14 0.68 5.44 -7.38
C ILE A 14 0.27 4.63 -8.60
N SER A 15 0.45 3.32 -8.53
CA SER A 15 -0.02 2.38 -9.54
C SER A 15 -1.47 2.00 -9.32
N GLU A 16 -2.30 2.12 -10.35
CA GLU A 16 -3.71 1.73 -10.30
C GLU A 16 -3.90 0.22 -10.51
N THR A 17 -2.84 -0.48 -10.92
CA THR A 17 -2.86 -1.91 -11.24
C THR A 17 -2.05 -2.76 -10.28
N ASP A 18 -1.08 -2.18 -9.57
CA ASP A 18 -0.32 -2.87 -8.52
C ASP A 18 -0.91 -2.50 -7.15
N GLY A 19 -1.50 -3.49 -6.50
CA GLY A 19 -2.25 -3.27 -5.29
C GLY A 19 -2.78 -4.55 -4.66
N ASP A 20 -3.15 -4.45 -3.40
CA ASP A 20 -3.71 -5.55 -2.61
C ASP A 20 -5.05 -5.15 -1.98
N LYS A 21 -5.91 -6.15 -1.75
CA LYS A 21 -7.21 -5.93 -1.11
C LYS A 21 -7.03 -5.58 0.37
N GLY A 22 -7.64 -4.48 0.80
CA GLY A 22 -7.86 -4.15 2.20
C GLY A 22 -9.33 -4.29 2.60
N SER A 23 -9.59 -4.32 3.90
CA SER A 23 -10.94 -4.47 4.48
C SER A 23 -11.90 -3.31 4.19
N LYS A 24 -11.39 -2.10 3.95
CA LYS A 24 -12.19 -0.91 3.61
C LYS A 24 -11.98 -0.41 2.18
N GLY A 25 -10.89 -0.82 1.56
CA GLY A 25 -10.52 -0.46 0.20
C GLY A 25 -9.13 -0.99 -0.14
N PRO A 26 -8.74 -1.02 -1.41
CA PRO A 26 -7.40 -1.44 -1.82
C PRO A 26 -6.27 -0.63 -1.16
N PHE A 27 -5.12 -1.27 -1.00
CA PHE A 27 -3.84 -0.60 -0.86
C PHE A 27 -3.15 -0.65 -2.21
N LEU A 28 -2.86 0.49 -2.82
CA LEU A 28 -2.13 0.57 -4.08
C LEU A 28 -0.64 0.79 -3.82
N VAL A 29 0.23 0.27 -4.67
CA VAL A 29 1.67 0.47 -4.54
C VAL A 29 2.05 1.89 -4.97
N ALA A 30 2.86 2.55 -4.13
CA ALA A 30 3.50 3.82 -4.46
C ALA A 30 4.98 3.57 -4.80
N TYR A 31 5.44 4.14 -5.90
CA TYR A 31 6.83 4.09 -6.36
C TYR A 31 7.52 5.45 -6.23
N GLU A 32 8.84 5.42 -6.12
CA GLU A 32 9.68 6.64 -6.08
C GLU A 32 9.79 7.31 -7.46
N SER A 33 9.55 6.56 -8.53
CA SER A 33 9.61 7.05 -9.91
C SER A 33 8.48 6.46 -10.76
N SER A 34 8.20 7.11 -11.89
CA SER A 34 7.20 6.63 -12.86
C SER A 34 7.59 5.33 -13.58
N ALA A 35 8.85 4.89 -13.46
CA ALA A 35 9.36 3.68 -14.08
C ALA A 35 9.03 2.41 -13.28
N ALA A 36 8.50 2.54 -12.06
CA ALA A 36 8.10 1.43 -11.18
C ALA A 36 9.27 0.55 -10.67
N ASP A 37 10.50 1.05 -10.73
CA ASP A 37 11.69 0.25 -10.38
C ASP A 37 11.96 0.17 -8.87
N SER A 38 11.50 1.17 -8.11
CA SER A 38 11.72 1.27 -6.66
C SER A 38 10.42 1.59 -5.93
N ARG A 39 10.00 0.69 -5.05
CA ARG A 39 8.76 0.83 -4.28
C ARG A 39 9.01 1.71 -3.06
N TYR A 40 8.27 2.81 -3.00
CA TYR A 40 8.23 3.72 -1.87
C TYR A 40 7.39 3.14 -0.71
N GLY A 41 6.20 2.61 -1.01
CA GLY A 41 5.27 2.19 0.03
C GLY A 41 3.90 1.80 -0.50
N TRP A 42 2.86 2.03 0.32
CA TRP A 42 1.47 1.77 -0.02
C TRP A 42 0.62 3.02 0.15
N PHE A 43 -0.40 3.15 -0.70
CA PHE A 43 -1.42 4.18 -0.65
C PHE A 43 -2.76 3.56 -0.26
N CYS A 44 -3.35 4.05 0.83
CA CYS A 44 -4.68 3.63 1.26
C CYS A 44 -5.74 4.37 0.45
N THR A 45 -6.47 3.67 -0.43
CA THR A 45 -7.49 4.32 -1.27
C THR A 45 -8.73 4.76 -0.48
N ASN A 46 -8.96 4.21 0.71
CA ASN A 46 -10.13 4.54 1.52
C ASN A 46 -10.08 5.94 2.14
N CYS A 47 -8.89 6.43 2.52
CA CYS A 47 -8.74 7.78 3.09
C CYS A 47 -7.55 8.55 2.50
N GLU A 48 -7.11 8.11 1.33
CA GLU A 48 -6.14 8.80 0.46
C GLU A 48 -4.84 9.23 1.13
N THR A 49 -4.21 8.31 1.85
CA THR A 49 -2.98 8.54 2.61
C THR A 49 -1.92 7.47 2.39
N LEU A 50 -0.65 7.84 2.57
CA LEU A 50 0.51 6.92 2.60
C LEU A 50 0.88 6.48 4.03
N ASP A 51 0.21 7.04 5.05
CA ASP A 51 0.47 6.77 6.47
C ASP A 51 -0.04 5.38 6.88
N ASN A 52 0.86 4.40 6.77
CA ASN A 52 0.59 2.99 7.02
C ASN A 52 1.71 2.36 7.85
N ALA A 53 1.33 1.45 8.74
CA ALA A 53 2.25 0.52 9.38
C ALA A 53 2.27 -0.80 8.59
N MET A 54 3.47 -1.35 8.40
CA MET A 54 3.69 -2.69 7.87
C MET A 54 4.55 -3.50 8.83
N ASP A 55 4.22 -4.79 9.00
CA ASP A 55 5.08 -5.71 9.72
C ASP A 55 5.84 -6.68 8.81
N SER A 56 6.71 -7.48 9.41
CA SER A 56 7.54 -8.46 8.70
C SER A 56 6.73 -9.57 8.00
N MET A 57 5.45 -9.74 8.35
CA MET A 57 4.54 -10.69 7.69
C MET A 57 3.79 -10.06 6.52
N GLY A 58 4.10 -8.80 6.17
CA GLY A 58 3.45 -8.06 5.11
C GLY A 58 2.03 -7.59 5.45
N ARG A 59 1.58 -7.67 6.69
CA ARG A 59 0.29 -7.06 7.07
C ARG A 59 0.41 -5.55 6.95
N ILE A 60 -0.62 -4.91 6.41
CA ILE A 60 -0.66 -3.46 6.25
C ILE A 60 -1.84 -2.92 7.04
N LYS A 61 -1.60 -1.90 7.85
CA LYS A 61 -2.65 -1.15 8.53
C LYS A 61 -2.48 0.33 8.23
N CYS A 62 -3.54 0.97 7.73
CA CYS A 62 -3.59 2.42 7.64
C CYS A 62 -3.71 3.03 9.05
N ASN A 63 -2.79 3.92 9.40
CA ASN A 63 -2.76 4.56 10.72
C ASN A 63 -3.89 5.58 10.90
N ARG A 64 -4.49 6.06 9.80
CA ARG A 64 -5.56 7.07 9.81
C ARG A 64 -6.95 6.46 9.96
N CYS A 65 -7.33 5.53 9.07
CA CYS A 65 -8.69 4.99 9.02
C CYS A 65 -8.80 3.53 9.51
N GLY A 66 -7.69 2.88 9.82
CA GLY A 66 -7.67 1.47 10.22
C GLY A 66 -8.05 0.50 9.11
N ASN A 67 -8.02 0.90 7.82
CA ASN A 67 -8.04 -0.06 6.72
C ASN A 67 -6.91 -1.07 6.93
N PHE A 68 -7.17 -2.33 6.62
CA PHE A 68 -6.28 -3.42 6.98
C PHE A 68 -6.22 -4.46 5.86
N ARG A 69 -5.01 -4.78 5.43
CA ARG A 69 -4.70 -5.91 4.55
C ARG A 69 -4.32 -7.10 5.43
N LYS A 70 -5.11 -8.16 5.36
CA LYS A 70 -4.74 -9.46 5.94
C LYS A 70 -3.49 -9.98 5.22
N PRO A 71 -2.61 -10.76 5.87
CA PRO A 71 -1.59 -11.48 5.13
C PRO A 71 -2.31 -12.32 4.08
N THR A 72 -1.76 -12.41 2.87
CA THR A 72 -2.19 -13.44 1.92
C THR A 72 -2.21 -14.75 2.70
N GLU A 73 -3.37 -15.39 2.81
CA GLU A 73 -3.45 -16.71 3.41
C GLU A 73 -2.45 -17.56 2.64
N TRP A 74 -1.37 -17.94 3.33
CA TRP A 74 -0.70 -19.16 2.95
C TRP A 74 -1.73 -20.22 3.31
N ASP A 75 -2.41 -20.78 2.30
CA ASP A 75 -3.07 -22.06 2.43
C ASP A 75 -2.01 -22.98 3.02
N ALA A 76 -2.01 -23.11 4.35
CA ALA A 76 -1.35 -24.21 5.01
C ALA A 76 -2.17 -25.43 4.63
N ALA A 77 -1.94 -25.91 3.40
CA ALA A 77 -2.25 -27.27 3.00
C ALA A 77 -1.32 -28.19 3.80
N HIS A 78 -1.69 -28.38 5.06
CA HIS A 78 -1.28 -29.45 5.94
C HIS A 78 -2.62 -29.81 6.60
N GLU A 79 -3.31 -30.88 6.22
CA GLU A 79 -2.88 -32.27 5.99
C GLU A 79 -3.95 -33.06 5.23
#